data_AF-A0A140K6P7-F1
#
_entry.id   AF-A0A140K6P7-F1
#
_cell.length_a   1.000
_cell.length_b   1.000
_cell.length_c   1.000
_cell.angle_alpha   90.00
_cell.angle_beta   90.00
_cell.angle_gamma   90.00
#
_symmetry.space_group_name_H-M   'P 1'
#
loop_
_entity.id
_entity.type
_entity.pdbx_description
1 polymer ?
#
loop_
_entity_poly.entity_id
_entity_poly.type
_entity_poly.pdbx_seq_one_letter_code
_entity_poly.pdbx_strand_id
1 'polypeptide(L)' 'MNRKIKLVINPFWYYLNQHLCDPQSVWNMSLFWHLYKIKLLNKCWNKECSQQSHPYL' A
#
# COMPACT_ATOMS: atom_id res chain seq x y z
N MET A 1 3.17 8.99 -16.79
CA MET A 1 3.03 9.52 -15.42
C MET A 1 4.21 9.06 -14.57
N ASN A 2 4.93 9.98 -13.93
CA ASN A 2 6.19 9.70 -13.23
C ASN A 2 5.99 8.69 -12.08
N ARG A 3 6.84 7.64 -11.96
CA ARG A 3 6.68 6.57 -10.94
C ARG A 3 6.61 7.12 -9.51
N LYS A 4 7.37 8.17 -9.21
CA LYS A 4 7.37 8.86 -7.92
C LYS A 4 6.01 9.49 -7.59
N ILE A 5 5.35 10.08 -8.58
CA ILE A 5 4.03 10.71 -8.43
C ILE A 5 2.97 9.64 -8.11
N LYS A 6 3.04 8.48 -8.77
CA LYS A 6 2.13 7.36 -8.52
C LYS A 6 2.26 6.81 -7.09
N LEU A 7 3.45 6.85 -6.50
CA LEU A 7 3.69 6.39 -5.13
C LEU A 7 3.11 7.34 -4.06
N VAL A 8 2.89 8.62 -4.40
CA VAL A 8 2.34 9.60 -3.45
C VAL A 8 0.83 9.73 -3.61
N ILE A 9 0.33 9.74 -4.85
CA ILE A 9 -1.12 9.86 -5.12
C ILE A 9 -1.89 8.66 -4.58
N ASN A 10 -1.34 7.46 -4.71
CA ASN A 10 -2.04 6.23 -4.32
C ASN A 10 -2.35 6.17 -2.80
N PRO A 11 -1.37 6.33 -1.87
CA PRO A 11 -1.67 6.36 -0.44
C PRO A 11 -2.59 7.51 -0.04
N PHE A 12 -2.43 8.68 -0.67
CA PHE A 12 -3.28 9.84 -0.40
C PHE A 12 -4.75 9.57 -0.75
N TRP A 13 -5.00 8.92 -1.90
CA TRP A 13 -6.32 8.47 -2.29
C TRP A 13 -6.90 7.43 -1.31
N TYR A 14 -6.10 6.43 -0.89
CA TYR A 14 -6.52 5.45 0.11
C TYR A 14 -6.86 6.06 1.47
N TYR A 15 -6.17 7.14 1.85
CA TYR A 15 -6.45 7.86 3.09
C TYR A 15 -7.76 8.64 3.01
N LEU A 16 -7.97 9.39 1.92
CA LEU A 16 -9.19 10.19 1.73
C LEU A 16 -10.43 9.33 1.49
N ASN A 17 -10.27 8.15 0.89
CA ASN A 17 -11.37 7.23 0.60
C ASN A 17 -11.59 6.19 1.72
N GLN A 18 -11.18 6.51 2.96
CA GLN A 18 -11.54 5.68 4.11
C GLN A 18 -13.05 5.75 4.38
N HIS A 19 -13.63 4.62 4.79
CA HIS A 19 -15.06 4.55 5.09
C HIS A 19 -15.35 5.29 6.40
N LEU A 20 -16.24 6.28 6.35
CA LEU A 20 -16.52 7.20 7.47
C LEU A 20 -17.04 6.51 8.74
N CYS A 21 -17.61 5.30 8.63
CA CYS A 21 -18.22 4.57 9.73
C CYS A 21 -17.57 3.21 10.02
N ASP A 22 -16.37 2.95 9.48
CA ASP A 22 -15.67 1.70 9.75
C ASP A 22 -14.78 1.84 11.01
N PRO A 23 -14.92 0.98 12.03
CA PRO A 23 -14.02 0.99 13.19
C PRO A 23 -12.55 0.74 12.84
N GLN A 24 -12.26 0.28 11.62
CA GLN A 24 -10.89 0.09 11.10
C GLN A 24 -10.32 1.34 10.42
N SER A 25 -11.08 2.44 10.30
CA SER A 25 -10.61 3.67 9.68
C SER A 25 -9.57 4.39 10.55
N VAL A 26 -8.38 4.59 9.98
CA VAL A 26 -7.25 5.22 10.66
C VAL A 26 -7.15 6.68 10.23
N TRP A 27 -7.81 7.55 11.00
CA TRP A 27 -7.80 9.02 10.82
C TRP A 27 -6.53 9.70 11.33
N ASN A 28 -5.67 8.97 12.05
CA ASN A 28 -4.35 9.47 12.42
C ASN A 28 -3.39 9.27 11.25
N MET A 29 -3.01 10.37 10.58
CA MET A 29 -2.04 10.40 9.48
C MET A 29 -0.74 9.63 9.76
N SER A 30 -0.19 9.75 10.97
CA SER A 30 1.08 9.09 11.34
C SER A 30 0.91 7.57 11.41
N LEU A 31 -0.16 7.12 12.05
CA LEU A 31 -0.49 5.70 12.15
C LEU A 31 -0.82 5.11 10.78
N PHE A 32 -1.59 5.83 9.96
CA PHE A 32 -1.90 5.42 8.59
C PHE A 32 -0.62 5.26 7.77
N TRP A 33 0.31 6.22 7.83
CA TRP A 33 1.55 6.16 7.07
C TRP A 33 2.44 4.98 7.50
N HIS A 34 2.49 4.71 8.81
CA HIS A 34 3.21 3.54 9.34
C HIS A 34 2.61 2.23 8.81
N LEU A 35 1.30 2.05 8.92
CA LEU A 35 0.60 0.87 8.42
C LEU A 35 0.70 0.72 6.90
N TYR A 36 0.64 1.83 6.16
CA TYR A 36 0.80 1.84 4.72
C TYR A 36 2.18 1.32 4.29
N LYS A 37 3.25 1.75 4.98
CA LYS A 37 4.61 1.25 4.71
C LYS A 37 4.73 -0.25 4.96
N ILE A 38 4.17 -0.75 6.06
CA ILE A 38 4.15 -2.20 6.36
C ILE A 38 3.42 -2.96 5.24
N LYS A 39 2.24 -2.49 4.83
CA LYS A 39 1.46 -3.10 3.74
C LYS A 39 2.21 -3.06 2.40
N LEU A 40 2.92 -1.97 2.12
CA LEU A 40 3.75 -1.85 0.92
C LEU A 40 4.93 -2.82 0.95
N LEU A 41 5.60 -2.94 2.09
CA LEU A 41 6.69 -3.90 2.30
C LEU A 41 6.19 -5.33 2.08
N ASN A 42 5.09 -5.72 2.72
CA ASN A 42 4.48 -7.04 2.54
C ASN A 42 4.10 -7.32 1.08
N LYS A 43 3.59 -6.31 0.35
CA LYS A 43 3.30 -6.46 -1.08
C LYS A 43 4.56 -6.67 -1.90
N CYS A 44 5.63 -5.91 -1.66
CA CYS A 44 6.89 -6.12 -2.36
C CYS A 44 7.49 -7.49 -2.02
N TRP A 45 7.51 -7.86 -0.75
CA TRP A 45 8.00 -9.13 -0.25
C TRP A 45 7.27 -10.32 -0.88
N ASN A 46 5.94 -10.31 -0.88
CA ASN A 46 5.13 -11.35 -1.52
C ASN A 46 5.28 -11.36 -3.04
N LYS A 47 5.46 -10.18 -3.65
CA LYS A 47 5.68 -10.09 -5.10
C LYS A 47 7.03 -10.70 -5.49
N GLU A 48 8.06 -10.48 -4.70
CA GLU A 48 9.39 -11.07 -4.87
C GLU A 48 9.32 -12.61 -4.76
N CYS A 49 8.58 -13.14 -3.78
CA CYS A 49 8.30 -14.58 -3.69
C CYS A 49 7.55 -15.12 -4.92
N SER A 50 6.56 -14.39 -5.44
CA SER A 50 5.79 -14.82 -6.62
C SER A 50 6.56 -14.75 -7.95
N GLN A 51 7.60 -13.90 -8.04
CA GLN A 51 8.46 -13.80 -9.22
C GLN A 51 9.52 -14.91 -9.27
N GLN A 52 9.82 -15.56 -8.14
CA GLN A 52 10.71 -16.74 -8.10
C GLN A 52 10.04 -18.02 -8.60
N SER A 53 8.71 -18.03 -8.77
CA SER A 53 7.93 -19.19 -9.22
C SER A 53 7.62 -19.23 -10.73
N HIS A 54 8.33 -18.48 -11.57
CA HIS A 54 8.37 -18.73 -13.02
C HIS A 54 9.72 -19.35 -13.43
N PRO A 55 9.96 -20.65 -13.14
CA PRO A 55 10.80 -21.44 -14.03
C PRO A 55 10.00 -21.61 -15.31
N TYR A 56 10.44 -20.94 -16.37
CA TYR A 56 10.30 -21.35 -17.77
C TYR A 56 9.54 -22.69 -17.95
N LEU A 57 8.26 -22.59 -18.29
CA LEU A 57 7.44 -23.66 -18.84
C LEU A 57 6.87 -23.14 -20.16
#